data_AF-A0A2A5QPF8-F1
#
_entry.id   AF-A0A2A5QPF8-F1
#
_cell.length_a   1.000
_cell.length_b   1.000
_cell.length_c   1.000
_cell.angle_alpha   90.00
_cell.angle_beta   90.00
_cell.angle_gamma   90.00
#
_symmetry.space_group_name_H-M   'P 1'
#
loop_
_entity.id
_entity.type
_entity.pdbx_description
1 polymer ?
#
loop_
_entity_poly.entity_id
_entity_poly.type
_entity_poly.pdbx_seq_one_letter_code
_entity_poly.pdbx_strand_id
1 'polypeptide(L)'
;MQSLCEAYQFGIDIRNDLHEGYLVTAFENLERSIDTLEDGYPAWHPAPLSFRAMVLSFIFLEITGDSYASFTRRLTRNPEVAAILGFRRIPDESAFSRAWRNRFDDAVQEYVQTAAHFVVKEVHDFDIPAPEVRPKAEIVEEPPVKEDTPEDESFSQDEIFQTTRLARDHAFGYFESGRASNASYEDTRFFELQTFMGMVGCGTAQGASRFQYRRGEEYGPHGDTHLRAVKQFDPEDLVNGFNETTDRLLSVIASEASFRRPVTAAIDITTIPYYGDVEEMPMVSGTKDGEGRAFKFATLSIVGWNIPLVLAVEPVRESSAWDENPPNQIHRTVRRLVQRAKEQVPIETVLCDREFDSMRVFQTLSNLDVNYLIPKCITSSEREAIEQMEEDDQEVAVEPASVHVEAGSHPMRFLYVPSTSGEGTTVFATNLRVGPEEAETFCRRYSRRWQIENEYKSIKHDFLAKTSSKDYRVRLFYFVFAVLLYNIWRLTNFLLKVGVDGEMDYAPVLTAGECVEIVASALIPPD
;
A
#
# COMPACT_ATOMS: atom_id res chain seq x y z
N MET A 1 10.90 15.74 -8.95
CA MET A 1 10.11 15.02 -9.98
C MET A 1 10.95 14.60 -11.18
N GLN A 2 11.77 15.48 -11.77
CA GLN A 2 12.65 15.12 -12.89
C GLN A 2 13.81 14.18 -12.49
N SER A 3 14.46 14.44 -11.35
CA SER A 3 15.52 13.59 -10.76
C SER A 3 15.05 12.16 -10.43
N LEU A 4 13.83 12.00 -9.90
CA LEU A 4 13.25 10.70 -9.58
C LEU A 4 12.98 9.85 -10.83
N CYS A 5 12.42 10.45 -11.88
CA CYS A 5 12.25 9.76 -13.17
C CYS A 5 13.59 9.31 -13.76
N GLU A 6 14.63 10.13 -13.62
CA GLU A 6 15.98 9.79 -14.07
C GLU A 6 16.60 8.68 -13.21
N ALA A 7 16.37 8.66 -11.90
CA ALA A 7 16.81 7.59 -10.99
C ALA A 7 16.18 6.24 -11.36
N TYR A 8 14.88 6.21 -11.65
CA TYR A 8 14.21 4.98 -12.11
C TYR A 8 14.74 4.51 -13.45
N GLN A 9 14.92 5.42 -14.40
CA GLN A 9 15.50 5.09 -15.69
C GLN A 9 16.93 4.56 -15.57
N PHE A 10 17.71 5.11 -14.65
CA PHE A 10 19.05 4.63 -14.33
C PHE A 10 19.03 3.22 -13.75
N GLY A 11 18.12 2.94 -12.82
CA GLY A 11 17.90 1.59 -12.28
C GLY A 11 17.46 0.59 -13.35
N ILE A 12 16.61 0.99 -14.31
CA ILE A 12 16.21 0.16 -15.46
C ILE A 12 17.44 -0.22 -16.31
N ASP A 13 18.35 0.72 -16.56
CA ASP A 13 19.54 0.46 -17.36
C ASP A 13 20.48 -0.54 -16.65
N ILE A 14 20.73 -0.34 -15.34
CA ILE A 14 21.50 -1.30 -14.53
C ILE A 14 20.85 -2.70 -14.56
N ARG A 15 19.52 -2.77 -14.39
CA ARG A 15 18.77 -4.02 -14.41
C ARG A 15 18.84 -4.72 -15.76
N ASN A 16 18.80 -3.98 -16.86
CA ASN A 16 18.86 -4.55 -18.22
C ASN A 16 20.26 -5.07 -18.57
N ASP A 17 21.30 -4.41 -18.07
CA ASP A 17 22.70 -4.78 -18.31
C ASP A 17 23.24 -5.79 -17.27
N LEU A 18 22.37 -6.28 -16.38
CA LEU A 18 22.70 -7.29 -15.39
C LEU A 18 22.77 -8.68 -16.06
N HIS A 19 23.98 -9.12 -16.40
CA HIS A 19 24.26 -10.46 -16.95
C HIS A 19 24.41 -11.51 -15.85
N GLU A 20 24.48 -12.80 -16.23
CA GLU A 20 24.59 -14.00 -15.38
C GLU A 20 25.62 -13.87 -14.21
N GLY A 21 25.24 -13.19 -13.12
CA GLY A 21 25.89 -13.20 -11.82
C GLY A 21 26.78 -12.03 -11.41
N TYR A 22 27.14 -11.07 -12.27
CA TYR A 22 28.12 -10.00 -11.92
C TYR A 22 27.52 -8.60 -11.98
N LEU A 23 27.37 -7.94 -10.82
CA LEU A 23 26.82 -6.58 -10.77
C LEU A 23 27.73 -5.55 -11.43
N VAL A 24 29.05 -5.72 -11.31
CA VAL A 24 30.03 -4.74 -11.82
C VAL A 24 29.93 -4.53 -13.34
N THR A 25 29.54 -5.55 -14.11
CA THR A 25 29.43 -5.45 -15.57
C THR A 25 28.28 -4.53 -15.99
N ALA A 26 27.22 -4.44 -15.18
CA ALA A 26 26.12 -3.50 -15.41
C ALA A 26 26.56 -2.02 -15.30
N PHE A 27 27.70 -1.75 -14.64
CA PHE A 27 28.27 -0.40 -14.54
C PHE A 27 29.29 -0.09 -15.64
N GLU A 28 29.72 -1.08 -16.43
CA GLU A 28 30.75 -0.92 -17.46
C GLU A 28 30.27 -0.10 -18.67
N ASN A 29 29.03 -0.34 -19.11
CA ASN A 29 28.44 0.29 -20.31
C ASN A 29 27.47 1.44 -19.98
N LEU A 30 27.50 1.93 -18.74
CA LEU A 30 26.52 2.90 -18.27
C LEU A 30 26.86 4.32 -18.78
N GLU A 31 26.33 4.69 -19.94
CA GLU A 31 26.54 6.00 -20.59
C GLU A 31 25.58 7.11 -20.11
N ARG A 32 24.65 6.78 -19.21
CA ARG A 32 23.70 7.76 -18.65
C ARG A 32 24.44 8.92 -17.97
N SER A 33 24.03 10.13 -18.37
CA SER A 33 24.45 11.37 -17.72
C SER A 33 23.76 11.53 -16.36
N ILE A 34 24.50 12.09 -15.40
CA ILE A 34 24.00 12.52 -14.09
C ILE A 34 24.06 14.05 -13.96
N ASP A 35 24.05 14.77 -15.09
CA ASP A 35 24.27 16.24 -15.13
C ASP A 35 23.15 17.05 -14.44
N THR A 36 22.05 16.39 -14.08
CA THR A 36 20.95 16.95 -13.28
C THR A 36 21.23 16.95 -11.78
N LEU A 37 22.27 16.24 -11.33
CA LEU A 37 22.72 16.21 -9.95
C LEU A 37 23.77 17.30 -9.70
N GLU A 38 23.58 18.09 -8.64
CA GLU A 38 24.53 19.12 -8.24
C GLU A 38 25.59 18.54 -7.29
N ASP A 39 26.88 18.79 -7.58
CA ASP A 39 27.95 18.46 -6.65
C ASP A 39 27.99 19.52 -5.54
N GLY A 40 27.82 19.10 -4.28
CA GLY A 40 27.90 20.00 -3.13
C GLY A 40 29.28 20.65 -2.95
N TYR A 41 30.29 20.16 -3.67
CA TYR A 41 31.56 20.87 -3.81
C TYR A 41 31.52 21.95 -4.90
N PRO A 42 31.90 23.20 -4.59
CA PRO A 42 32.02 24.26 -5.59
C PRO A 42 33.00 23.88 -6.71
N ALA A 43 32.78 24.40 -7.92
CA ALA A 43 33.60 24.09 -9.11
C ALA A 43 35.12 24.35 -8.95
N TRP A 44 35.52 25.20 -8.00
CA TRP A 44 36.92 25.50 -7.69
C TRP A 44 37.53 24.57 -6.61
N HIS A 45 36.72 23.74 -5.96
CA HIS A 45 37.17 22.84 -4.91
C HIS A 45 38.04 21.72 -5.52
N PRO A 46 39.25 21.46 -5.01
CA PRO A 46 40.18 20.47 -5.56
C PRO A 46 39.78 19.05 -5.09
N ALA A 47 38.54 18.65 -5.39
CA ALA A 47 38.00 17.35 -5.00
C ALA A 47 38.87 16.24 -5.63
N PRO A 48 39.54 15.40 -4.83
CA PRO A 48 40.45 14.39 -5.36
C PRO A 48 39.73 13.23 -6.06
N LEU A 49 38.40 13.13 -5.89
CA LEU A 49 37.55 12.04 -6.37
C LEU A 49 36.39 12.60 -7.20
N SER A 50 36.19 12.05 -8.40
CA SER A 50 35.12 12.44 -9.33
C SER A 50 33.74 12.33 -8.68
N PHE A 51 32.88 13.32 -8.91
CA PHE A 51 31.49 13.30 -8.41
C PHE A 51 30.73 12.10 -8.94
N ARG A 52 30.81 11.87 -10.25
CA ARG A 52 30.22 10.70 -10.90
C ARG A 52 30.69 9.39 -10.30
N ALA A 53 31.99 9.25 -10.07
CA ALA A 53 32.54 8.03 -9.48
C ALA A 53 31.99 7.80 -8.05
N MET A 54 31.79 8.86 -7.28
CA MET A 54 31.15 8.75 -5.96
C MET A 54 29.68 8.34 -6.08
N VAL A 55 28.88 8.98 -6.93
CA VAL A 55 27.45 8.63 -7.11
C VAL A 55 27.29 7.17 -7.52
N LEU A 56 28.05 6.70 -8.52
CA LEU A 56 28.02 5.30 -8.95
C LEU A 56 28.42 4.34 -7.84
N SER A 57 29.42 4.70 -7.04
CA SER A 57 29.86 3.89 -5.91
C SER A 57 28.79 3.76 -4.83
N PHE A 58 28.03 4.83 -4.59
CA PHE A 58 26.96 4.82 -3.61
C PHE A 58 25.75 4.00 -4.09
N ILE A 59 25.43 4.04 -5.38
CA ILE A 59 24.42 3.15 -5.97
C ILE A 59 24.87 1.69 -5.84
N PHE A 60 26.13 1.41 -6.17
CA PHE A 60 26.70 0.06 -6.01
C PHE A 60 26.66 -0.42 -4.55
N LEU A 61 27.11 0.43 -3.61
CA LEU A 61 27.08 0.17 -2.16
C LEU A 61 25.65 -0.13 -1.67
N GLU A 62 24.68 0.67 -2.12
CA GLU A 62 23.28 0.53 -1.70
C GLU A 62 22.63 -0.74 -2.29
N ILE A 63 23.02 -1.16 -3.50
CA ILE A 63 22.58 -2.43 -4.11
C ILE A 63 23.17 -3.64 -3.38
N THR A 64 24.46 -3.60 -3.01
CA THR A 64 25.13 -4.75 -2.39
C THR A 64 24.99 -4.82 -0.87
N GLY A 65 24.62 -3.71 -0.22
CA GLY A 65 24.62 -3.60 1.24
C GLY A 65 26.04 -3.61 1.86
N ASP A 66 27.08 -3.37 1.05
CA ASP A 66 28.46 -3.38 1.53
C ASP A 66 28.71 -2.24 2.53
N SER A 67 29.40 -2.54 3.64
CA SER A 67 30.00 -1.49 4.45
C SER A 67 31.09 -0.74 3.67
N TYR A 68 31.33 0.54 3.98
CA TYR A 68 32.42 1.32 3.37
C TYR A 68 33.77 0.58 3.47
N ALA A 69 34.02 -0.11 4.59
CA ALA A 69 35.22 -0.92 4.81
C ALA A 69 35.30 -2.12 3.86
N SER A 70 34.19 -2.83 3.65
CA SER A 70 34.10 -3.95 2.70
C SER A 70 34.36 -3.46 1.28
N PHE A 71 33.74 -2.34 0.92
CA PHE A 71 33.85 -1.77 -0.42
C PHE A 71 35.24 -1.21 -0.73
N THR A 72 35.87 -0.48 0.20
CA THR A 72 37.27 -0.05 0.03
C THR A 72 38.21 -1.25 -0.15
N ARG A 73 37.98 -2.35 0.59
CA ARG A 73 38.72 -3.61 0.40
C ARG A 73 38.45 -4.24 -0.97
N ARG A 74 37.20 -4.22 -1.45
CA ARG A 74 36.80 -4.70 -2.79
C ARG A 74 37.51 -3.91 -3.89
N LEU A 75 37.50 -2.57 -3.83
CA LEU A 75 38.21 -1.70 -4.78
C LEU A 75 39.73 -1.93 -4.78
N THR A 76 40.31 -2.29 -3.64
CA THR A 76 41.75 -2.61 -3.54
C THR A 76 42.09 -3.99 -4.11
N ARG A 77 41.23 -4.98 -3.91
CA ARG A 77 41.44 -6.36 -4.39
C ARG A 77 41.13 -6.52 -5.88
N ASN A 78 40.16 -5.76 -6.39
CA ASN A 78 39.70 -5.79 -7.77
C ASN A 78 39.87 -4.39 -8.41
N PRO A 79 41.06 -4.02 -8.89
CA PRO A 79 41.32 -2.71 -9.50
C PRO A 79 40.41 -2.39 -10.71
N GLU A 80 39.88 -3.42 -11.37
CA GLU A 80 38.93 -3.30 -12.48
C GLU A 80 37.61 -2.65 -12.04
N VAL A 81 37.08 -2.98 -10.85
CA VAL A 81 35.88 -2.33 -10.28
C VAL A 81 36.12 -0.83 -10.06
N ALA A 82 37.30 -0.48 -9.55
CA ALA A 82 37.68 0.92 -9.37
C ALA A 82 37.80 1.67 -10.70
N ALA A 83 38.31 1.01 -11.74
CA ALA A 83 38.40 1.58 -13.09
C ALA A 83 37.02 1.78 -13.72
N ILE A 84 36.12 0.79 -13.63
CA ILE A 84 34.74 0.85 -14.14
C ILE A 84 33.96 1.99 -13.49
N LEU A 85 34.06 2.15 -12.17
CA LEU A 85 33.41 3.25 -11.45
C LEU A 85 34.08 4.61 -11.69
N GLY A 86 35.27 4.65 -12.32
CA GLY A 86 35.96 5.88 -12.72
C GLY A 86 36.91 6.47 -11.68
N PHE A 87 37.43 5.67 -10.74
CA PHE A 87 38.42 6.12 -9.77
C PHE A 87 39.85 6.06 -10.31
N ARG A 88 40.56 7.20 -10.21
CA ARG A 88 42.03 7.27 -10.43
C ARG A 88 42.85 6.95 -9.18
N ARG A 89 42.23 7.09 -8.01
CA ARG A 89 42.78 6.75 -6.70
C ARG A 89 41.66 6.10 -5.88
N ILE A 90 41.99 5.01 -5.20
CA ILE A 90 41.04 4.27 -4.37
C ILE A 90 40.61 5.15 -3.18
N PRO A 91 39.30 5.41 -2.99
CA PRO A 91 38.79 6.10 -1.81
C PRO A 91 38.95 5.24 -0.55
N ASP A 92 39.32 5.89 0.55
CA ASP A 92 39.22 5.29 1.88
C ASP A 92 37.81 5.41 2.45
N GLU A 93 37.53 4.68 3.54
CA GLU A 93 36.22 4.67 4.21
C GLU A 93 35.76 6.07 4.62
N SER A 94 36.71 6.91 5.04
CA SER A 94 36.45 8.29 5.46
C SER A 94 36.01 9.18 4.30
N ALA A 95 36.42 8.85 3.06
CA ALA A 95 36.03 9.59 1.86
C ALA A 95 34.56 9.33 1.51
N PHE A 96 34.09 8.08 1.60
CA PHE A 96 32.66 7.76 1.44
C PHE A 96 31.84 8.44 2.53
N SER A 97 32.23 8.25 3.80
CA SER A 97 31.49 8.82 4.93
C SER A 97 31.36 10.35 4.87
N ARG A 98 32.42 11.06 4.43
CA ARG A 98 32.37 12.53 4.24
C ARG A 98 31.55 12.94 3.03
N ALA A 99 31.57 12.15 1.95
CA ALA A 99 30.78 12.45 0.76
C ALA A 99 29.28 12.35 1.05
N TRP A 100 28.83 11.28 1.72
CA TRP A 100 27.43 11.13 2.09
C TRP A 100 26.93 12.27 2.97
N ARG A 101 27.69 12.65 4.01
CA ARG A 101 27.26 13.67 4.97
C ARG A 101 27.38 15.11 4.49
N ASN A 102 28.38 15.42 3.66
CA ASN A 102 28.78 16.82 3.41
C ASN A 102 28.85 17.19 1.93
N ARG A 103 28.84 16.22 1.01
CA ARG A 103 28.94 16.46 -0.44
C ARG A 103 27.63 16.19 -1.16
N PHE A 104 26.86 15.21 -0.71
CA PHE A 104 25.56 14.86 -1.29
C PHE A 104 24.46 15.59 -0.54
N ASP A 105 23.70 16.40 -1.26
CA ASP A 105 22.44 16.95 -0.78
C ASP A 105 21.33 15.88 -0.79
N ASP A 106 20.16 16.24 -0.28
CA ASP A 106 19.02 15.32 -0.19
C ASP A 106 18.61 14.77 -1.56
N ALA A 107 18.74 15.58 -2.62
CA ALA A 107 18.40 15.16 -3.98
C ALA A 107 19.35 14.08 -4.52
N VAL A 108 20.65 14.18 -4.25
CA VAL A 108 21.63 13.16 -4.63
C VAL A 108 21.46 11.90 -3.79
N GLN A 109 21.17 12.03 -2.49
CA GLN A 109 20.92 10.88 -1.61
C GLN A 109 19.65 10.12 -2.02
N GLU A 110 18.56 10.84 -2.30
CA GLU A 110 17.29 10.29 -2.79
C GLU A 110 17.48 9.62 -4.15
N TYR A 111 18.26 10.22 -5.05
CA TYR A 111 18.57 9.62 -6.37
C TYR A 111 19.29 8.27 -6.21
N VAL A 112 20.33 8.23 -5.37
CA VAL A 112 21.10 7.02 -5.10
C VAL A 112 20.20 5.91 -4.56
N GLN A 113 19.43 6.21 -3.52
CA GLN A 113 18.55 5.23 -2.87
C GLN A 113 17.46 4.74 -3.83
N THR A 114 16.81 5.66 -4.55
CA THR A 114 15.75 5.32 -5.51
C THR A 114 16.26 4.40 -6.62
N ALA A 115 17.40 4.73 -7.23
CA ALA A 115 17.98 3.92 -8.30
C ALA A 115 18.41 2.53 -7.79
N ALA A 116 19.05 2.46 -6.63
CA ALA A 116 19.51 1.22 -6.03
C ALA A 116 18.36 0.32 -5.55
N HIS A 117 17.38 0.88 -4.83
CA HIS A 117 16.22 0.14 -4.33
C HIS A 117 15.35 -0.40 -5.46
N PHE A 118 15.25 0.34 -6.58
CA PHE A 118 14.61 -0.17 -7.78
C PHE A 118 15.32 -1.42 -8.32
N VAL A 119 16.65 -1.39 -8.44
CA VAL A 119 17.43 -2.55 -8.92
C VAL A 119 17.28 -3.75 -7.98
N VAL A 120 17.42 -3.55 -6.67
CA VAL A 120 17.25 -4.62 -5.68
C VAL A 120 15.85 -5.22 -5.77
N LYS A 121 14.81 -4.37 -5.85
CA LYS A 121 13.43 -4.83 -5.99
C LYS A 121 13.22 -5.65 -7.28
N GLU A 122 13.67 -5.16 -8.42
CA GLU A 122 13.49 -5.86 -9.71
C GLU A 122 14.27 -7.17 -9.79
N VAL A 123 15.48 -7.23 -9.22
CA VAL A 123 16.27 -8.46 -9.17
C VAL A 123 15.52 -9.56 -8.41
N HIS A 124 14.91 -9.22 -7.26
CA HIS A 124 14.14 -10.17 -6.46
C HIS A 124 12.74 -10.44 -7.01
N ASP A 125 12.05 -9.44 -7.58
CA ASP A 125 10.70 -9.59 -8.13
C ASP A 125 10.68 -10.43 -9.43
N PHE A 126 11.80 -10.50 -10.14
CA PHE A 126 11.92 -11.24 -11.41
C PHE A 126 12.94 -12.39 -11.36
N ASP A 127 13.37 -12.81 -10.16
CA ASP A 127 14.34 -13.91 -9.94
C ASP A 127 15.62 -13.79 -10.80
N ILE A 128 16.15 -12.57 -10.94
CA ILE A 128 17.35 -12.32 -11.74
C ILE A 128 18.56 -12.87 -10.96
N PRO A 129 19.40 -13.75 -11.55
CA PRO A 129 20.53 -14.36 -10.85
C PRO A 129 21.63 -13.33 -10.58
N ALA A 130 21.60 -12.72 -9.39
CA ALA A 130 22.52 -11.67 -8.96
C ALA A 130 22.91 -11.84 -7.47
N PRO A 131 23.85 -12.75 -7.14
CA PRO A 131 24.19 -13.10 -5.75
C PRO A 131 24.84 -11.96 -4.96
N GLU A 132 25.30 -10.91 -5.63
CA GLU A 132 25.88 -9.72 -4.98
C GLU A 132 24.83 -8.72 -4.50
N VAL A 133 23.57 -8.85 -4.92
CA VAL A 133 22.47 -7.94 -4.58
C VAL A 133 21.95 -8.31 -3.19
N ARG A 134 21.82 -7.30 -2.32
CA ARG A 134 21.32 -7.49 -0.95
C ARG A 134 19.88 -8.01 -0.94
N PRO A 135 19.44 -8.70 0.12
CA PRO A 135 18.05 -9.13 0.25
C PRO A 135 17.07 -7.96 0.18
N LYS A 136 15.93 -8.16 -0.49
CA LYS A 136 14.85 -7.17 -0.56
C LYS A 136 14.35 -6.73 0.83
N ALA A 137 14.38 -7.63 1.81
CA ALA A 137 13.98 -7.35 3.19
C ALA A 137 14.81 -6.26 3.87
N GLU A 138 16.04 -5.98 3.41
CA GLU A 138 16.89 -4.97 4.05
C GLU A 138 16.66 -3.54 3.51
N ILE A 139 15.91 -3.38 2.41
CA ILE A 139 15.54 -2.08 1.83
C ILE A 139 14.07 -1.73 2.06
N VAL A 140 13.25 -2.72 2.42
CA VAL A 140 11.87 -2.52 2.85
C VAL A 140 11.91 -2.46 4.37
N GLU A 141 11.69 -1.29 4.98
CA GLU A 141 11.52 -1.19 6.43
C GLU A 141 10.22 -1.89 6.85
N GLU A 142 10.28 -3.23 6.96
CA GLU A 142 9.35 -3.99 7.78
C GLU A 142 9.89 -3.99 9.23
N PRO A 143 9.06 -3.72 10.24
CA PRO A 143 9.49 -3.86 11.64
C PRO A 143 9.91 -5.31 11.92
N PRO A 144 10.88 -5.55 12.81
CA PRO A 144 11.57 -6.83 12.90
C PRO A 144 10.60 -7.93 13.32
N VAL A 145 10.30 -8.84 12.41
CA VAL A 145 9.91 -10.20 12.77
C VAL A 145 11.21 -10.88 13.15
N LYS A 146 11.27 -11.49 14.34
CA LYS A 146 12.35 -12.42 14.64
C LYS A 146 12.28 -13.51 13.57
N GLU A 147 13.32 -13.63 12.76
CA GLU A 147 13.62 -14.86 12.03
C GLU A 147 14.02 -15.93 13.06
N ASP A 148 13.06 -16.40 13.84
CA ASP A 148 13.03 -17.83 14.12
C ASP A 148 12.31 -18.39 12.90
N THR A 149 13.05 -18.86 11.91
CA THR A 149 12.52 -19.67 10.81
C THR A 149 11.68 -20.77 11.43
N PRO A 150 10.34 -20.73 11.37
CA PRO A 150 9.61 -21.98 11.40
C PRO A 150 10.03 -22.68 10.11
N GLU A 151 10.17 -23.99 10.17
CA GLU A 151 10.38 -24.80 8.97
C GLU A 151 9.38 -24.32 7.89
N ASP A 152 9.89 -23.90 6.72
CA ASP A 152 9.06 -23.62 5.54
C ASP A 152 8.36 -24.94 5.19
N GLU A 153 7.20 -25.17 5.80
CA GLU A 153 6.27 -26.19 5.36
C GLU A 153 5.70 -25.70 4.04
N SER A 154 6.39 -26.04 2.95
CA SER A 154 5.88 -25.84 1.61
C SER A 154 4.54 -26.57 1.48
N PHE A 155 3.44 -25.82 1.42
CA PHE A 155 2.10 -26.38 1.22
C PHE A 155 2.03 -27.05 -0.15
N SER A 156 1.34 -28.19 -0.23
CA SER A 156 1.10 -28.83 -1.51
C SER A 156 0.14 -27.99 -2.37
N GLN A 157 0.26 -28.13 -3.69
CA GLN A 157 -0.65 -27.47 -4.64
C GLN A 157 -2.11 -27.87 -4.42
N ASP A 158 -2.36 -29.11 -4.00
CA ASP A 158 -3.70 -29.59 -3.68
C ASP A 158 -4.27 -28.90 -2.43
N GLU A 159 -3.47 -28.71 -1.38
CA GLU A 159 -3.89 -27.98 -0.17
C GLU A 159 -4.19 -26.52 -0.47
N ILE A 160 -3.32 -25.86 -1.23
CA ILE A 160 -3.50 -24.50 -1.76
C ILE A 160 -4.82 -24.37 -2.51
N PHE A 161 -5.09 -25.33 -3.41
CA PHE A 161 -6.29 -25.32 -4.24
C PHE A 161 -7.56 -25.53 -3.41
N GLN A 162 -7.58 -26.53 -2.53
CA GLN A 162 -8.76 -26.81 -1.69
C GLN A 162 -9.04 -25.66 -0.71
N THR A 163 -8.00 -25.07 -0.13
CA THR A 163 -8.14 -23.96 0.82
C THR A 163 -8.63 -22.69 0.13
N THR A 164 -8.08 -22.38 -1.05
CA THR A 164 -8.56 -21.24 -1.85
C THR A 164 -10.02 -21.41 -2.26
N ARG A 165 -10.39 -22.63 -2.65
CA ARG A 165 -11.78 -22.97 -2.98
C ARG A 165 -12.70 -22.80 -1.77
N LEU A 166 -12.29 -23.26 -0.59
CA LEU A 166 -13.05 -23.11 0.64
C LEU A 166 -13.27 -21.62 0.98
N ALA A 167 -12.21 -20.81 0.94
CA ALA A 167 -12.30 -19.36 1.19
C ALA A 167 -13.22 -18.66 0.18
N ARG A 168 -13.12 -19.03 -1.11
CA ARG A 168 -14.01 -18.53 -2.16
C ARG A 168 -15.47 -18.92 -1.90
N ASP A 169 -15.73 -20.18 -1.58
CA ASP A 169 -17.10 -20.67 -1.37
C ASP A 169 -17.73 -20.00 -0.13
N HIS A 170 -16.94 -19.69 0.90
CA HIS A 170 -17.34 -18.86 2.04
C HIS A 170 -17.65 -17.40 1.71
N ALA A 171 -17.08 -16.86 0.64
CA ALA A 171 -17.36 -15.49 0.23
C ALA A 171 -18.51 -15.43 -0.78
N PHE A 172 -18.40 -16.15 -1.90
CA PHE A 172 -19.38 -16.11 -2.99
C PHE A 172 -20.73 -16.73 -2.60
N GLY A 173 -20.74 -17.72 -1.71
CA GLY A 173 -21.99 -18.35 -1.27
C GLY A 173 -22.91 -17.43 -0.48
N TYR A 174 -22.38 -16.31 0.05
CA TYR A 174 -23.13 -15.37 0.89
C TYR A 174 -23.24 -13.98 0.26
N PHE A 175 -22.51 -13.73 -0.82
CA PHE A 175 -22.62 -12.47 -1.55
C PHE A 175 -23.84 -12.53 -2.49
N GLU A 176 -25.00 -12.11 -1.98
CA GLU A 176 -26.24 -12.09 -2.76
C GLU A 176 -26.21 -10.98 -3.82
N SER A 177 -26.37 -11.35 -5.09
CA SER A 177 -26.35 -10.37 -6.18
C SER A 177 -27.67 -9.60 -6.36
N GLY A 178 -28.74 -10.06 -5.70
CA GLY A 178 -30.11 -9.60 -5.95
C GLY A 178 -30.65 -9.92 -7.36
N ARG A 179 -29.98 -10.77 -8.15
CA ARG A 179 -30.42 -11.14 -9.50
C ARG A 179 -31.67 -12.02 -9.46
N ALA A 180 -32.54 -11.85 -10.45
CA ALA A 180 -33.81 -12.56 -10.53
C ALA A 180 -33.62 -14.08 -10.59
N SER A 181 -34.52 -14.83 -9.95
CA SER A 181 -34.47 -16.30 -9.87
C SER A 181 -34.55 -17.02 -11.22
N ASN A 182 -34.96 -16.32 -12.29
CA ASN A 182 -35.01 -16.85 -13.66
C ASN A 182 -33.76 -16.48 -14.49
N ALA A 183 -32.69 -16.02 -13.86
CA ALA A 183 -31.44 -15.70 -14.54
C ALA A 183 -30.85 -16.92 -15.26
N SER A 184 -30.38 -16.73 -16.50
CA SER A 184 -29.78 -17.80 -17.30
C SER A 184 -28.47 -18.36 -16.75
N TYR A 185 -27.82 -17.62 -15.84
CA TYR A 185 -26.55 -17.99 -15.22
C TYR A 185 -26.63 -17.76 -13.72
N GLU A 186 -26.19 -18.74 -12.94
CA GLU A 186 -25.98 -18.60 -11.50
C GLU A 186 -24.99 -17.47 -11.17
N ASP A 187 -25.08 -16.95 -9.96
CA ASP A 187 -24.24 -15.84 -9.49
C ASP A 187 -22.76 -16.22 -9.41
N THR A 188 -22.46 -17.47 -9.07
CA THR A 188 -21.11 -18.03 -9.08
C THR A 188 -20.43 -17.85 -10.44
N ARG A 189 -21.10 -18.19 -11.55
CA ARG A 189 -20.56 -18.01 -12.91
C ARG A 189 -20.36 -16.55 -13.30
N PHE A 190 -21.22 -15.68 -12.77
CA PHE A 190 -21.11 -14.24 -12.97
C PHE A 190 -19.90 -13.67 -12.20
N PHE A 191 -19.71 -14.08 -10.95
CA PHE A 191 -18.56 -13.71 -10.12
C PHE A 191 -17.25 -14.26 -10.68
N GLU A 192 -17.23 -15.49 -11.21
CA GLU A 192 -16.06 -16.04 -11.90
C GLU A 192 -15.64 -15.20 -13.10
N LEU A 193 -16.59 -14.73 -13.92
CA LEU A 193 -16.26 -13.82 -15.02
C LEU A 193 -15.69 -12.49 -14.49
N GLN A 194 -16.27 -11.93 -13.42
CA GLN A 194 -15.77 -10.70 -12.82
C GLN A 194 -14.35 -10.89 -12.25
N THR A 195 -14.07 -12.00 -11.56
CA THR A 195 -12.73 -12.36 -11.08
C THR A 195 -11.75 -12.49 -12.23
N PHE A 196 -12.14 -13.21 -13.29
CA PHE A 196 -11.33 -13.40 -14.48
C PHE A 196 -10.95 -12.07 -15.15
N MET A 197 -11.89 -11.13 -15.21
CA MET A 197 -11.64 -9.79 -15.74
C MET A 197 -10.64 -8.99 -14.91
N GLY A 198 -10.70 -9.12 -13.57
CA GLY A 198 -9.73 -8.57 -12.63
C GLY A 198 -8.33 -9.12 -12.90
N MET A 199 -8.19 -10.45 -12.84
CA MET A 199 -6.94 -11.17 -13.09
C MET A 199 -6.28 -10.79 -14.42
N VAL A 200 -7.06 -10.72 -15.52
CA VAL A 200 -6.53 -10.39 -16.84
C VAL A 200 -6.34 -8.88 -17.05
N GLY A 201 -6.88 -8.04 -16.15
CA GLY A 201 -6.83 -6.59 -16.26
C GLY A 201 -7.53 -6.06 -17.51
N CYS A 202 -8.73 -6.56 -17.80
CA CYS A 202 -9.48 -6.23 -19.03
C CYS A 202 -10.95 -5.84 -18.78
N GLY A 203 -11.58 -5.27 -19.81
CA GLY A 203 -13.01 -4.91 -19.81
C GLY A 203 -13.92 -6.05 -20.22
N THR A 204 -15.24 -5.89 -20.03
CA THR A 204 -16.22 -6.97 -20.20
C THR A 204 -16.23 -7.62 -21.57
N ALA A 205 -16.07 -6.84 -22.66
CA ALA A 205 -16.08 -7.40 -24.01
C ALA A 205 -14.91 -8.39 -24.22
N GLN A 206 -13.69 -7.96 -23.89
CA GLN A 206 -12.49 -8.81 -24.00
C GLN A 206 -12.51 -9.95 -22.97
N GLY A 207 -12.94 -9.65 -21.75
CA GLY A 207 -13.02 -10.61 -20.64
C GLY A 207 -13.97 -11.75 -20.95
N ALA A 208 -15.21 -11.45 -21.38
CA ALA A 208 -16.20 -12.46 -21.71
C ALA A 208 -15.76 -13.37 -22.86
N SER A 209 -15.23 -12.80 -23.95
CA SER A 209 -14.74 -13.60 -25.07
C SER A 209 -13.58 -14.52 -24.67
N ARG A 210 -12.62 -14.03 -23.88
CA ARG A 210 -11.49 -14.85 -23.38
C ARG A 210 -11.95 -15.91 -22.38
N PHE A 211 -12.91 -15.59 -21.53
CA PHE A 211 -13.48 -16.52 -20.56
C PHE A 211 -14.24 -17.66 -21.25
N GLN A 212 -15.09 -17.32 -22.23
CA GLN A 212 -15.81 -18.30 -23.06
C GLN A 212 -14.86 -19.15 -23.90
N TYR A 213 -13.79 -18.57 -24.45
CA TYR A 213 -12.76 -19.35 -25.15
C TYR A 213 -12.13 -20.43 -24.26
N ARG A 214 -11.89 -20.14 -22.98
CA ARG A 214 -11.29 -21.09 -22.02
C ARG A 214 -12.29 -22.08 -21.42
N ARG A 215 -13.57 -21.72 -21.33
CA ARG A 215 -14.60 -22.49 -20.58
C ARG A 215 -15.68 -23.12 -21.45
N GLY A 216 -15.72 -22.76 -22.72
CA GLY A 216 -16.81 -23.08 -23.64
C GLY A 216 -17.76 -21.89 -23.83
N GLU A 217 -18.28 -21.75 -25.05
CA GLU A 217 -19.10 -20.60 -25.47
C GLU A 217 -20.34 -20.39 -24.59
N GLU A 218 -20.95 -21.46 -24.10
CA GLU A 218 -22.17 -21.42 -23.29
C GLU A 218 -21.92 -21.28 -21.78
N TYR A 219 -20.66 -21.34 -21.33
CA TYR A 219 -20.34 -21.46 -19.91
C TYR A 219 -20.69 -20.19 -19.12
N GLY A 220 -20.23 -19.04 -19.61
CA GLY A 220 -20.35 -17.74 -18.95
C GLY A 220 -21.19 -16.73 -19.73
N PRO A 221 -21.67 -15.66 -19.07
CA PRO A 221 -22.49 -14.64 -19.71
C PRO A 221 -21.68 -13.81 -20.72
N HIS A 222 -22.36 -13.30 -21.76
CA HIS A 222 -21.79 -12.28 -22.64
C HIS A 222 -21.48 -10.98 -21.86
N GLY A 223 -20.51 -10.21 -22.33
CA GLY A 223 -20.07 -8.97 -21.66
C GLY A 223 -21.19 -7.95 -21.44
N ASP A 224 -22.14 -7.85 -22.38
CA ASP A 224 -23.31 -6.98 -22.25
C ASP A 224 -24.30 -7.47 -21.20
N THR A 225 -24.54 -8.79 -21.14
CA THR A 225 -25.38 -9.40 -20.10
C THR A 225 -24.75 -9.18 -18.73
N HIS A 226 -23.43 -9.30 -18.63
CA HIS A 226 -22.70 -9.01 -17.40
C HIS A 226 -22.87 -7.53 -16.99
N LEU A 227 -22.55 -6.56 -17.86
CA LEU A 227 -22.72 -5.14 -17.56
C LEU A 227 -24.16 -4.77 -17.19
N ARG A 228 -25.15 -5.34 -17.88
CA ARG A 228 -26.56 -5.09 -17.59
C ARG A 228 -26.92 -5.55 -16.18
N ALA A 229 -26.45 -6.73 -15.77
CA ALA A 229 -26.67 -7.25 -14.43
C ALA A 229 -25.98 -6.37 -13.38
N VAL A 230 -24.70 -6.00 -13.57
CA VAL A 230 -23.97 -5.07 -12.68
C VAL A 230 -24.75 -3.76 -12.46
N LYS A 231 -25.37 -3.21 -13.51
CA LYS A 231 -26.15 -1.96 -13.41
C LYS A 231 -27.45 -2.08 -12.61
N GLN A 232 -27.93 -3.29 -12.35
CA GLN A 232 -29.14 -3.50 -11.53
C GLN A 232 -28.84 -3.53 -10.03
N PHE A 233 -27.57 -3.64 -9.62
CA PHE A 233 -27.22 -3.61 -8.21
C PHE A 233 -27.55 -2.25 -7.63
N ASP A 234 -28.31 -2.26 -6.55
CA ASP A 234 -28.45 -1.09 -5.70
C ASP A 234 -27.13 -0.87 -4.91
N PRO A 235 -26.60 0.36 -4.88
CA PRO A 235 -25.37 0.67 -4.15
C PRO A 235 -25.39 0.32 -2.67
N GLU A 236 -26.52 0.48 -1.99
CA GLU A 236 -26.65 0.21 -0.55
C GLU A 236 -26.70 -1.30 -0.30
N ASP A 237 -27.51 -2.03 -1.07
CA ASP A 237 -27.60 -3.49 -0.99
C ASP A 237 -26.24 -4.16 -1.28
N LEU A 238 -25.51 -3.66 -2.27
CA LEU A 238 -24.16 -4.14 -2.60
C LEU A 238 -23.19 -4.02 -1.42
N VAL A 239 -23.21 -2.87 -0.73
CA VAL A 239 -22.33 -2.64 0.41
C VAL A 239 -22.79 -3.43 1.63
N ASN A 240 -24.10 -3.60 1.83
CA ASN A 240 -24.64 -4.46 2.89
C ASN A 240 -24.25 -5.93 2.67
N GLY A 241 -24.38 -6.44 1.43
CA GLY A 241 -23.95 -7.79 1.08
C GLY A 241 -22.45 -8.01 1.32
N PHE A 242 -21.61 -6.99 1.07
CA PHE A 242 -20.19 -7.04 1.45
C PHE A 242 -19.98 -7.13 2.97
N ASN A 243 -20.71 -6.34 3.76
CA ASN A 243 -20.60 -6.36 5.22
C ASN A 243 -21.05 -7.72 5.80
N GLU A 244 -22.17 -8.26 5.33
CA GLU A 244 -22.67 -9.56 5.75
C GLU A 244 -21.69 -10.69 5.39
N THR A 245 -21.12 -10.64 4.19
CA THR A 245 -20.10 -11.61 3.77
C THR A 245 -18.87 -11.50 4.67
N THR A 246 -18.42 -10.29 4.99
CA THR A 246 -17.25 -10.06 5.85
C THR A 246 -17.46 -10.58 7.28
N ASP A 247 -18.66 -10.40 7.86
CA ASP A 247 -19.02 -10.98 9.16
C ASP A 247 -18.92 -12.52 9.17
N ARG A 248 -19.30 -13.17 8.06
CA ARG A 248 -19.13 -14.62 7.88
C ARG A 248 -17.67 -15.02 7.78
N LEU A 249 -16.84 -14.30 7.01
CA LEU A 249 -15.41 -14.58 6.91
C LEU A 249 -14.72 -14.46 8.28
N LEU A 250 -15.09 -13.44 9.07
CA LEU A 250 -14.60 -13.26 10.44
C LEU A 250 -15.04 -14.38 11.37
N SER A 251 -16.26 -14.91 11.19
CA SER A 251 -16.75 -16.06 11.95
C SER A 251 -15.93 -17.33 11.67
N VAL A 252 -15.52 -17.55 10.41
CA VAL A 252 -14.61 -18.65 10.02
C VAL A 252 -13.25 -18.45 10.68
N ILE A 253 -12.71 -17.24 10.67
CA ILE A 253 -11.41 -17.00 11.32
C ILE A 253 -11.49 -17.21 12.83
N ALA A 254 -12.59 -16.78 13.46
CA ALA A 254 -12.78 -16.92 14.90
C ALA A 254 -12.99 -18.38 15.34
N SER A 255 -13.42 -19.29 14.45
CA SER A 255 -13.46 -20.73 14.76
C SER A 255 -12.08 -21.37 14.72
N GLU A 256 -11.18 -20.83 13.92
CA GLU A 256 -9.84 -21.38 13.66
C GLU A 256 -8.74 -20.77 14.53
N ALA A 257 -8.85 -19.48 14.89
CA ALA A 257 -7.84 -18.79 15.69
C ALA A 257 -8.43 -17.67 16.57
N SER A 258 -7.69 -17.32 17.62
CA SER A 258 -8.02 -16.19 18.48
C SER A 258 -7.51 -14.88 17.86
N PHE A 259 -8.43 -13.98 17.48
CA PHE A 259 -8.07 -12.58 17.18
C PHE A 259 -7.56 -11.86 18.43
N ARG A 260 -6.49 -11.06 18.29
CA ARG A 260 -6.11 -10.09 19.31
C ARG A 260 -7.15 -8.97 19.31
N ARG A 261 -8.05 -9.01 20.28
CA ARG A 261 -9.12 -8.03 20.46
C ARG A 261 -8.86 -7.19 21.72
N PRO A 262 -9.17 -5.89 21.72
CA PRO A 262 -9.72 -5.11 20.59
C PRO A 262 -8.69 -4.86 19.47
N VAL A 263 -9.16 -4.64 18.23
CA VAL A 263 -8.30 -4.50 17.05
C VAL A 263 -7.88 -3.04 16.82
N THR A 264 -6.73 -2.84 16.17
CA THR A 264 -6.39 -1.56 15.54
C THR A 264 -6.86 -1.60 14.09
N ALA A 265 -7.49 -0.51 13.64
CA ALA A 265 -7.95 -0.36 12.26
C ALA A 265 -7.34 0.89 11.61
N ALA A 266 -7.27 0.91 10.29
CA ALA A 266 -6.92 2.09 9.52
C ALA A 266 -8.07 2.49 8.58
N ILE A 267 -8.27 3.78 8.35
CA ILE A 267 -9.20 4.31 7.35
C ILE A 267 -8.41 5.02 6.28
N ASP A 268 -8.62 4.68 5.02
CA ASP A 268 -7.97 5.35 3.90
C ASP A 268 -8.89 5.52 2.69
N ILE A 269 -8.61 6.52 1.85
CA ILE A 269 -9.40 6.83 0.65
C ILE A 269 -8.59 6.51 -0.59
N THR A 270 -9.21 5.77 -1.50
CA THR A 270 -8.66 5.49 -2.81
C THR A 270 -9.46 6.15 -3.92
N THR A 271 -8.76 6.52 -4.99
CA THR A 271 -9.35 7.15 -6.17
C THR A 271 -9.29 6.22 -7.39
N ILE A 272 -10.38 6.23 -8.17
CA ILE A 272 -10.46 5.61 -9.50
C ILE A 272 -10.71 6.72 -10.52
N PRO A 273 -9.77 6.97 -11.46
CA PRO A 273 -9.89 8.06 -12.43
C PRO A 273 -11.17 8.01 -13.26
N TYR A 274 -11.71 9.21 -13.53
CA TYR A 274 -12.90 9.43 -14.33
C TYR A 274 -12.63 10.45 -15.45
N TYR A 275 -12.86 10.04 -16.69
CA TYR A 275 -12.60 10.86 -17.88
C TYR A 275 -13.88 11.26 -18.62
N GLY A 276 -15.03 11.19 -17.95
CA GLY A 276 -16.31 11.53 -18.54
C GLY A 276 -16.77 12.96 -18.26
N ASP A 277 -17.98 13.25 -18.76
CA ASP A 277 -18.69 14.47 -18.41
C ASP A 277 -19.14 14.40 -16.95
N VAL A 278 -19.12 15.53 -16.25
CA VAL A 278 -19.45 15.64 -14.84
C VAL A 278 -20.88 16.12 -14.60
N GLU A 279 -21.56 16.61 -15.64
CA GLU A 279 -22.96 16.99 -15.57
C GLU A 279 -23.80 15.79 -15.09
N GLU A 280 -24.62 16.01 -14.06
CA GLU A 280 -25.45 14.98 -13.42
C GLU A 280 -24.67 13.78 -12.82
N MET A 281 -23.37 13.93 -12.51
CA MET A 281 -22.54 12.89 -11.90
C MET A 281 -22.20 13.19 -10.41
N PRO A 282 -23.16 13.06 -9.48
CA PRO A 282 -22.99 13.49 -8.07
C PRO A 282 -21.95 12.70 -7.27
N MET A 283 -21.49 11.56 -7.79
CA MET A 283 -20.48 10.70 -7.14
C MET A 283 -19.07 10.93 -7.67
N VAL A 284 -18.89 11.80 -8.67
CA VAL A 284 -17.57 12.18 -9.17
C VAL A 284 -17.06 13.33 -8.33
N SER A 285 -15.86 13.17 -7.79
CA SER A 285 -15.18 14.19 -6.98
C SER A 285 -13.89 14.65 -7.66
N GLY A 286 -13.46 15.87 -7.37
CA GLY A 286 -12.16 16.39 -7.77
C GLY A 286 -11.02 15.69 -7.05
N THR A 287 -9.86 15.61 -7.71
CA THR A 287 -8.61 15.11 -7.13
C THR A 287 -7.69 16.27 -6.72
N LYS A 288 -6.60 15.95 -6.00
CA LYS A 288 -5.69 16.96 -5.43
C LYS A 288 -4.92 17.77 -6.47
N ASP A 289 -4.82 17.27 -7.69
CA ASP A 289 -4.22 17.92 -8.86
C ASP A 289 -5.11 19.03 -9.45
N GLY A 290 -6.32 19.23 -8.93
CA GLY A 290 -7.23 20.33 -9.28
C GLY A 290 -8.00 20.13 -10.59
N GLU A 291 -7.39 19.50 -11.60
CA GLU A 291 -8.04 19.21 -12.89
C GLU A 291 -8.59 17.78 -12.98
N GLY A 292 -8.05 16.85 -12.18
CA GLY A 292 -8.44 15.46 -12.22
C GLY A 292 -9.81 15.21 -11.57
N ARG A 293 -10.44 14.14 -12.03
CA ARG A 293 -11.77 13.70 -11.60
C ARG A 293 -11.69 12.23 -11.27
N ALA A 294 -12.35 11.81 -10.19
CA ALA A 294 -12.34 10.43 -9.76
C ALA A 294 -13.61 10.04 -9.01
N PHE A 295 -13.91 8.75 -9.03
CA PHE A 295 -14.71 8.14 -7.97
C PHE A 295 -13.80 7.89 -6.77
N LYS A 296 -14.28 8.23 -5.58
CA LYS A 296 -13.54 8.05 -4.33
C LYS A 296 -14.24 6.98 -3.48
N PHE A 297 -13.46 6.07 -2.92
CA PHE A 297 -13.95 5.04 -2.02
C PHE A 297 -13.07 4.99 -0.78
N ALA A 298 -13.67 4.89 0.39
CA ALA A 298 -12.98 4.72 1.64
C ALA A 298 -13.15 3.29 2.15
N THR A 299 -12.07 2.72 2.68
CA THR A 299 -12.07 1.43 3.36
C THR A 299 -11.70 1.61 4.82
N LEU A 300 -12.21 0.72 5.68
CA LEU A 300 -11.71 0.53 7.04
C LEU A 300 -11.17 -0.90 7.15
N SER A 301 -9.89 -1.03 7.42
CA SER A 301 -9.19 -2.32 7.42
C SER A 301 -8.50 -2.59 8.75
N ILE A 302 -8.47 -3.84 9.17
CA ILE A 302 -7.67 -4.28 10.32
C ILE A 302 -6.19 -4.09 9.98
N VAL A 303 -5.40 -3.55 10.91
CA VAL A 303 -3.95 -3.37 10.76
C VAL A 303 -3.20 -3.83 12.01
N GLY A 304 -1.91 -4.08 11.86
CA GLY A 304 -0.99 -4.50 12.92
C GLY A 304 -0.94 -6.02 13.09
N TRP A 305 -1.31 -6.49 14.28
CA TRP A 305 -1.05 -7.86 14.76
C TRP A 305 -2.16 -8.86 14.46
N ASN A 306 -3.08 -8.52 13.56
CA ASN A 306 -4.18 -9.39 13.16
C ASN A 306 -4.17 -9.49 11.64
N ILE A 307 -4.94 -10.43 11.09
CA ILE A 307 -5.13 -10.57 9.64
C ILE A 307 -5.66 -9.24 9.09
N PRO A 308 -4.97 -8.61 8.13
CA PRO A 308 -5.43 -7.39 7.51
C PRO A 308 -6.60 -7.71 6.59
N LEU A 309 -7.81 -7.49 7.10
CA LEU A 309 -9.07 -7.65 6.41
C LEU A 309 -9.77 -6.31 6.31
N VAL A 310 -10.40 -6.08 5.16
CA VAL A 310 -11.28 -4.93 4.98
C VAL A 310 -12.61 -5.22 5.64
N LEU A 311 -12.98 -4.43 6.64
CA LEU A 311 -14.18 -4.59 7.46
C LEU A 311 -15.38 -3.82 6.90
N ALA A 312 -15.12 -2.68 6.26
CA ALA A 312 -16.16 -1.82 5.73
C ALA A 312 -15.67 -1.05 4.51
N VAL A 313 -16.59 -0.83 3.57
CA VAL A 313 -16.39 0.00 2.37
C VAL A 313 -17.45 1.09 2.33
N GLU A 314 -17.06 2.29 1.96
CA GLU A 314 -17.96 3.43 1.80
C GLU A 314 -17.60 4.25 0.56
N PRO A 315 -18.57 4.60 -0.29
CA PRO A 315 -18.33 5.61 -1.32
C PRO A 315 -18.17 7.00 -0.68
N VAL A 316 -17.25 7.77 -1.24
CA VAL A 316 -16.95 9.13 -0.78
C VAL A 316 -17.47 10.13 -1.79
N ARG A 317 -18.26 11.08 -1.30
CA ARG A 317 -18.73 12.25 -2.05
C ARG A 317 -18.14 13.50 -1.43
N GLU A 318 -17.35 14.24 -2.20
CA GLU A 318 -16.73 15.48 -1.76
C GLU A 318 -17.24 16.69 -2.56
N SER A 319 -16.98 17.87 -2.01
CA SER A 319 -17.14 19.14 -2.72
C SER A 319 -15.99 19.35 -3.68
N SER A 320 -16.34 19.61 -4.93
CA SER A 320 -15.37 19.99 -5.96
C SER A 320 -15.58 21.45 -6.33
N ALA A 321 -14.56 22.14 -6.86
CA ALA A 321 -14.70 23.55 -7.26
C ALA A 321 -15.83 23.80 -8.29
N TRP A 322 -16.28 22.75 -8.97
CA TRP A 322 -17.35 22.76 -9.97
C TRP A 322 -18.69 22.18 -9.46
N ASP A 323 -18.79 21.74 -8.19
CA ASP A 323 -20.01 21.17 -7.60
C ASP A 323 -20.33 21.78 -6.22
N GLU A 324 -21.61 22.09 -5.98
CA GLU A 324 -22.14 22.71 -4.75
C GLU A 324 -22.39 21.68 -3.62
N ASN A 325 -21.69 20.54 -3.63
CA ASN A 325 -21.78 19.60 -2.51
C ASN A 325 -21.40 20.28 -1.20
N PRO A 326 -22.04 19.94 -0.07
CA PRO A 326 -21.66 20.52 1.22
C PRO A 326 -20.20 20.16 1.57
N PRO A 327 -19.38 21.12 2.02
CA PRO A 327 -17.95 20.94 2.28
C PRO A 327 -17.67 19.75 3.21
N ASN A 328 -16.68 18.95 2.77
CA ASN A 328 -16.01 17.83 3.44
C ASN A 328 -16.77 17.20 4.62
N GLN A 329 -17.86 16.49 4.31
CA GLN A 329 -18.59 15.68 5.28
C GLN A 329 -17.92 14.32 5.55
N ILE A 330 -16.59 14.22 5.40
CA ILE A 330 -15.85 12.96 5.58
C ILE A 330 -16.10 12.31 6.95
N HIS A 331 -16.35 13.11 7.98
CA HIS A 331 -16.78 12.62 9.29
C HIS A 331 -18.03 11.72 9.25
N ARG A 332 -18.95 11.90 8.29
CA ARG A 332 -20.09 10.99 8.09
C ARG A 332 -19.67 9.67 7.49
N THR A 333 -18.73 9.68 6.53
CA THR A 333 -18.13 8.46 5.98
C THR A 333 -17.37 7.69 7.06
N VAL A 334 -16.52 8.37 7.84
CA VAL A 334 -15.83 7.80 9.00
C VAL A 334 -16.83 7.19 9.98
N ARG A 335 -17.94 7.89 10.26
CA ARG A 335 -19.00 7.36 11.13
C ARG A 335 -19.56 6.04 10.63
N ARG A 336 -19.96 5.97 9.36
CA ARG A 336 -20.55 4.75 8.78
C ARG A 336 -19.54 3.59 8.74
N LEU A 337 -18.30 3.85 8.33
CA LEU A 337 -17.22 2.86 8.33
C LEU A 337 -17.00 2.26 9.73
N VAL A 338 -16.81 3.11 10.74
CA VAL A 338 -16.53 2.66 12.10
C VAL A 338 -17.75 1.97 12.72
N GLN A 339 -18.97 2.46 12.49
CA GLN A 339 -20.19 1.81 13.00
C GLN A 339 -20.33 0.38 12.44
N ARG A 340 -20.23 0.22 11.12
CA ARG A 340 -20.32 -1.10 10.47
C ARG A 340 -19.21 -2.04 10.93
N ALA A 341 -17.99 -1.54 11.05
CA ALA A 341 -16.88 -2.35 11.51
C ALA A 341 -17.02 -2.75 13.00
N LYS A 342 -17.59 -1.88 13.85
CA LYS A 342 -17.87 -2.18 15.27
C LYS A 342 -18.98 -3.23 15.47
N GLU A 343 -19.87 -3.40 14.50
CA GLU A 343 -20.86 -4.50 14.52
C GLU A 343 -20.18 -5.87 14.38
N GLN A 344 -19.01 -5.92 13.71
CA GLN A 344 -18.29 -7.15 13.42
C GLN A 344 -17.17 -7.43 14.45
N VAL A 345 -16.39 -6.41 14.83
CA VAL A 345 -15.26 -6.56 15.78
C VAL A 345 -15.12 -5.37 16.73
N PRO A 346 -14.66 -5.58 17.98
CA PRO A 346 -14.32 -4.47 18.88
C PRO A 346 -13.08 -3.74 18.37
N ILE A 347 -13.21 -2.43 18.11
CA ILE A 347 -12.13 -1.56 17.63
C ILE A 347 -11.62 -0.70 18.79
N GLU A 348 -10.31 -0.75 19.03
CA GLU A 348 -9.65 0.06 20.04
C GLU A 348 -9.24 1.42 19.48
N THR A 349 -8.52 1.39 18.35
CA THR A 349 -7.84 2.55 17.79
C THR A 349 -8.03 2.58 16.28
N VAL A 350 -8.30 3.77 15.75
CA VAL A 350 -8.39 4.06 14.31
C VAL A 350 -7.23 4.95 13.88
N LEU A 351 -6.47 4.51 12.88
CA LEU A 351 -5.39 5.26 12.24
C LEU A 351 -5.91 5.89 10.95
N CYS A 352 -5.76 7.21 10.79
CA CYS A 352 -6.13 7.91 9.55
C CYS A 352 -4.95 8.74 9.06
N ASP A 353 -4.89 9.09 7.78
CA ASP A 353 -3.89 10.06 7.30
C ASP A 353 -4.25 11.52 7.61
N ARG A 354 -3.38 12.42 7.15
CA ARG A 354 -3.52 13.86 7.28
C ARG A 354 -4.75 14.42 6.57
N GLU A 355 -5.33 13.74 5.57
CA GLU A 355 -6.55 14.20 4.91
C GLU A 355 -7.77 14.17 5.85
N PHE A 356 -7.68 13.41 6.94
CA PHE A 356 -8.71 13.33 7.99
C PHE A 356 -8.49 14.31 9.15
N ASP A 357 -7.51 15.22 9.07
CA ASP A 357 -7.26 16.27 10.06
C ASP A 357 -8.43 17.29 10.11
N SER A 358 -9.47 16.94 10.88
CA SER A 358 -10.68 17.74 11.03
C SER A 358 -11.27 17.57 12.42
N MET A 359 -11.63 18.70 13.05
CA MET A 359 -12.35 18.72 14.33
C MET A 359 -13.62 17.84 14.32
N ARG A 360 -14.35 17.79 13.20
CA ARG A 360 -15.55 16.94 13.09
C ARG A 360 -15.22 15.45 13.04
N VAL A 361 -14.07 15.07 12.47
CA VAL A 361 -13.59 13.68 12.46
C VAL A 361 -13.15 13.27 13.86
N PHE A 362 -12.32 14.09 14.53
CA PHE A 362 -11.90 13.85 15.91
C PHE A 362 -13.11 13.65 16.83
N GLN A 363 -14.09 14.56 16.78
CA GLN A 363 -15.30 14.43 17.59
C GLN A 363 -16.11 13.20 17.23
N THR A 364 -16.17 12.83 15.95
CA THR A 364 -16.92 11.63 15.53
C THR A 364 -16.28 10.35 16.07
N LEU A 365 -14.96 10.22 15.99
CA LEU A 365 -14.23 9.07 16.55
C LEU A 365 -14.41 9.01 18.07
N SER A 366 -14.32 10.15 18.76
CA SER A 366 -14.59 10.20 20.21
C SER A 366 -16.04 9.82 20.56
N ASN A 367 -17.04 10.29 19.80
CA ASN A 367 -18.44 9.95 20.03
C ASN A 367 -18.73 8.45 19.79
N LEU A 368 -17.90 7.80 18.97
CA LEU A 368 -17.99 6.36 18.69
C LEU A 368 -17.20 5.52 19.69
N ASP A 369 -16.61 6.12 20.72
CA ASP A 369 -15.81 5.43 21.74
C ASP A 369 -14.68 4.60 21.10
N VAL A 370 -13.91 5.24 20.23
CA VAL A 370 -12.68 4.69 19.64
C VAL A 370 -11.54 5.68 19.82
N ASN A 371 -10.35 5.15 20.10
CA ASN A 371 -9.14 5.96 20.13
C ASN A 371 -8.75 6.33 18.70
N TYR A 372 -8.01 7.42 18.53
CA TYR A 372 -7.48 7.78 17.22
C TYR A 372 -6.04 8.28 17.29
N LEU A 373 -5.34 8.09 16.17
CA LEU A 373 -4.02 8.68 15.94
C LEU A 373 -4.00 9.20 14.50
N ILE A 374 -4.01 10.53 14.36
CA ILE A 374 -4.13 11.20 13.08
C ILE A 374 -3.04 12.26 12.98
N PRO A 375 -2.14 12.21 11.98
CA PRO A 375 -1.14 13.24 11.78
C PRO A 375 -1.83 14.56 11.39
N LYS A 376 -1.29 15.66 11.91
CA LYS A 376 -1.80 17.01 11.65
C LYS A 376 -1.21 17.58 10.36
N CYS A 377 -2.01 18.39 9.68
CA CYS A 377 -1.51 19.40 8.75
C CYS A 377 -0.91 20.54 9.59
N ILE A 378 0.38 20.84 9.39
CA ILE A 378 1.08 21.88 10.14
C ILE A 378 0.50 23.24 9.76
N THR A 379 -0.10 23.94 10.72
CA THR A 379 -0.55 25.32 10.55
C THR A 379 0.41 26.28 11.27
N SER A 380 0.10 27.58 11.29
CA SER A 380 0.94 28.56 11.98
C SER A 380 1.11 28.25 13.46
N SER A 381 0.07 27.75 14.14
CA SER A 381 0.15 27.41 15.57
C SER A 381 1.07 26.22 15.84
N GLU A 382 0.95 25.14 15.06
CA GLU A 382 1.86 24.00 15.22
C GLU A 382 3.31 24.38 14.86
N ARG A 383 3.49 25.30 13.91
CA ARG A 383 4.81 25.81 13.54
C ARG A 383 5.46 26.62 14.66
N GLU A 384 4.72 27.56 15.27
CA GLU A 384 5.19 28.33 16.42
C GLU A 384 5.58 27.41 17.59
N ALA A 385 4.81 26.35 17.83
CA ALA A 385 5.13 25.35 18.85
C ALA A 385 6.43 24.58 18.50
N ILE A 386 6.63 24.20 17.25
CA ILE A 386 7.86 23.53 16.78
C ILE A 386 9.08 24.46 16.93
N GLU A 387 8.97 25.73 16.53
CA GLU A 387 10.03 26.73 16.67
C GLU A 387 10.41 26.94 18.16
N GLN A 388 9.42 27.00 19.06
CA GLN A 388 9.68 27.09 20.50
C GLN A 388 10.36 25.82 21.05
N MET A 389 9.96 24.63 20.59
CA MET A 389 10.60 23.37 20.99
C MET A 389 12.07 23.33 20.57
N GLU A 390 12.41 23.85 19.38
CA GLU A 390 13.78 23.95 18.89
C GLU A 390 14.60 24.94 19.75
N GLU A 391 14.02 26.08 20.14
CA GLU A 391 14.67 27.03 21.05
C GLU A 391 14.94 26.43 22.45
N ASP A 392 14.05 25.56 22.92
CA ASP A 392 14.13 24.90 24.23
C ASP A 392 14.93 23.58 24.22
N ASP A 393 15.53 23.19 23.10
CA ASP A 393 16.29 21.94 22.90
C ASP A 393 15.44 20.68 23.23
N GLN A 394 14.17 20.69 22.82
CA GLN A 394 13.21 19.60 23.05
C GLN A 394 12.86 18.85 21.75
N GLU A 395 13.18 17.56 21.71
CA GLU A 395 12.82 16.70 20.57
C GLU A 395 11.37 16.19 20.62
N VAL A 396 10.78 16.10 21.81
CA VAL A 396 9.42 15.57 22.02
C VAL A 396 8.63 16.48 22.95
N ALA A 397 7.40 16.82 22.55
CA ALA A 397 6.48 17.58 23.38
C ALA A 397 5.04 17.05 23.28
N VAL A 398 4.26 17.33 24.33
CA VAL A 398 2.83 17.00 24.38
C VAL A 398 2.04 18.23 24.77
N GLU A 399 1.14 18.67 23.90
CA GLU A 399 0.26 19.80 24.14
C GLU A 399 -1.18 19.31 24.39
N PRO A 400 -1.80 19.66 25.54
CA PRO A 400 -3.22 19.39 25.76
C PRO A 400 -4.09 20.32 24.91
N ALA A 401 -5.07 19.75 24.22
CA ALA A 401 -6.02 20.48 23.39
C ALA A 401 -7.46 20.00 23.64
N SER A 402 -8.42 20.65 23.00
CA SER A 402 -9.82 20.22 23.05
C SER A 402 -10.54 20.56 21.77
N VAL A 403 -11.47 19.69 21.38
CA VAL A 403 -12.35 19.90 20.22
C VAL A 403 -13.71 20.37 20.73
N HIS A 404 -14.27 21.37 20.06
CA HIS A 404 -15.62 21.87 20.34
C HIS A 404 -16.38 22.06 19.02
N VAL A 405 -17.37 21.22 18.77
CA VAL A 405 -18.28 21.31 17.61
C VAL A 405 -19.72 21.12 18.07
N GLU A 406 -20.70 21.43 17.22
CA GLU A 406 -22.13 21.25 17.55
C GLU A 406 -22.47 19.82 18.00
N ALA A 407 -21.79 18.83 17.40
CA ALA A 407 -21.99 17.42 17.70
C ALA A 407 -21.32 16.94 19.01
N GLY A 408 -20.64 17.82 19.75
CA GLY A 408 -20.02 17.50 21.04
C GLY A 408 -18.66 18.17 21.25
N SER A 409 -18.07 17.86 22.41
CA SER A 409 -16.72 18.26 22.77
C SER A 409 -15.99 17.12 23.46
N HIS A 410 -14.68 17.04 23.28
CA HIS A 410 -13.82 16.13 24.03
C HIS A 410 -12.39 16.70 24.15
N PRO A 411 -11.65 16.34 25.22
CA PRO A 411 -10.24 16.65 25.35
C PRO A 411 -9.41 15.78 24.40
N MET A 412 -8.32 16.32 23.89
CA MET A 412 -7.35 15.61 23.07
C MET A 412 -5.93 16.12 23.36
N ARG A 413 -4.92 15.59 22.67
CA ARG A 413 -3.52 16.03 22.75
C ARG A 413 -2.91 16.11 21.36
N PHE A 414 -2.01 17.07 21.20
CA PHE A 414 -1.01 17.05 20.13
C PHE A 414 0.27 16.42 20.65
N LEU A 415 0.81 15.48 19.89
CA LEU A 415 2.08 14.80 20.16
C LEU A 415 3.07 15.27 19.10
N TYR A 416 4.09 16.00 19.52
CA TYR A 416 5.20 16.46 18.70
C TYR A 416 6.32 15.46 18.87
N VAL A 417 6.70 14.77 17.79
CA VAL A 417 7.72 13.71 17.81
C VAL A 417 8.66 13.87 16.61
N PRO A 418 9.92 13.40 16.70
CA PRO A 418 10.82 13.38 15.55
C PRO A 418 10.20 12.65 14.36
N SER A 419 10.38 13.20 13.17
CA SER A 419 9.95 12.57 11.94
C SER A 419 10.75 11.29 11.69
N THR A 420 10.06 10.23 11.26
CA THR A 420 10.72 8.98 10.85
C THR A 420 11.17 8.99 9.39
N SER A 421 10.80 10.00 8.60
CA SER A 421 11.03 10.06 7.15
C SER A 421 11.97 11.20 6.71
N GLY A 422 12.74 11.79 7.63
CA GLY A 422 13.67 12.90 7.36
C GLY A 422 13.89 13.80 8.57
N GLU A 423 14.51 14.96 8.38
CA GLU A 423 14.65 15.98 9.43
C GLU A 423 13.32 16.70 9.73
N GLY A 424 13.09 17.01 11.00
CA GLY A 424 11.96 17.82 11.48
C GLY A 424 10.96 17.09 12.38
N THR A 425 9.92 17.81 12.79
CA THR A 425 8.93 17.35 13.77
C THR A 425 7.61 16.98 13.09
N THR A 426 7.10 15.78 13.40
CA THR A 426 5.74 15.37 13.04
C THR A 426 4.79 15.58 14.21
N VAL A 427 3.63 16.17 13.93
CA VAL A 427 2.58 16.40 14.92
C VAL A 427 1.43 15.41 14.71
N PHE A 428 1.01 14.72 15.76
CA PHE A 428 -0.15 13.82 15.77
C PHE A 428 -1.23 14.31 16.74
N ALA A 429 -2.50 14.14 16.38
CA ALA A 429 -3.64 14.31 17.28
C ALA A 429 -4.13 12.96 17.81
N THR A 430 -4.41 12.89 19.11
CA THR A 430 -5.02 11.72 19.76
C THR A 430 -5.93 12.12 20.93
N ASN A 431 -6.99 11.36 21.18
CA ASN A 431 -7.82 11.47 22.40
C ASN A 431 -7.24 10.71 23.60
N LEU A 432 -6.15 9.95 23.42
CA LEU A 432 -5.50 9.22 24.50
C LEU A 432 -4.66 10.13 25.40
N ARG A 433 -4.47 9.67 26.65
CA ARG A 433 -3.59 10.33 27.62
C ARG A 433 -2.19 9.79 27.46
N VAL A 434 -1.42 10.44 26.59
CA VAL A 434 -0.04 10.09 26.29
C VAL A 434 0.88 11.16 26.90
N GLY A 435 1.90 10.74 27.66
CA GLY A 435 2.94 11.62 28.20
C GLY A 435 4.14 11.79 27.27
N PRO A 436 5.01 12.80 27.48
CA PRO A 436 6.20 13.03 26.64
C PRO A 436 7.13 11.80 26.54
N GLU A 437 7.35 11.09 27.65
CA GLU A 437 8.25 9.92 27.70
C GLU A 437 7.79 8.76 26.80
N GLU A 438 6.49 8.65 26.52
CA GLU A 438 5.92 7.56 25.71
C GLU A 438 5.43 8.02 24.33
N ALA A 439 5.43 9.32 24.04
CA ALA A 439 4.83 9.90 22.84
C ALA A 439 5.44 9.35 21.55
N GLU A 440 6.77 9.31 21.45
CA GLU A 440 7.46 8.76 20.28
C GLU A 440 7.13 7.27 20.07
N THR A 441 7.20 6.46 21.14
CA THR A 441 6.86 5.03 21.09
C THR A 441 5.40 4.78 20.75
N PHE A 442 4.50 5.63 21.24
CA PHE A 442 3.08 5.57 20.90
C PHE A 442 2.86 5.92 19.42
N CYS A 443 3.50 6.97 18.92
CA CYS A 443 3.40 7.40 17.52
C CYS A 443 3.99 6.39 16.53
N ARG A 444 4.96 5.56 16.94
CA ARG A 444 5.47 4.44 16.11
C ARG A 444 4.37 3.45 15.69
N ARG A 445 3.24 3.39 16.41
CA ARG A 445 2.08 2.57 15.99
C ARG A 445 1.49 3.03 14.65
N TYR A 446 1.70 4.29 14.28
CA TYR A 446 1.22 4.86 13.02
C TYR A 446 1.82 4.17 11.79
N SER A 447 3.06 3.65 11.87
CA SER A 447 3.70 2.97 10.74
C SER A 447 2.90 1.75 10.24
N ARG A 448 2.12 1.11 11.13
CA ARG A 448 1.24 -0.03 10.78
C ARG A 448 0.16 0.36 9.77
N ARG A 449 -0.18 1.64 9.65
CA ARG A 449 -1.10 2.15 8.64
C ARG A 449 -0.64 1.80 7.23
N TRP A 450 0.67 1.71 6.97
CA TRP A 450 1.23 1.38 5.65
C TRP A 450 0.63 0.10 5.03
N GLN A 451 0.16 -0.85 5.85
CA GLN A 451 -0.53 -2.05 5.38
C GLN A 451 -1.75 -1.73 4.48
N ILE A 452 -2.47 -0.63 4.75
CA ILE A 452 -3.63 -0.21 3.93
C ILE A 452 -3.22 0.31 2.55
N GLU A 453 -2.01 0.87 2.42
CA GLU A 453 -1.50 1.32 1.12
C GLU A 453 -1.14 0.12 0.24
N ASN A 454 -0.53 -0.91 0.84
CA ASN A 454 -0.26 -2.17 0.16
C ASN A 454 -1.55 -2.92 -0.20
N GLU A 455 -2.56 -2.89 0.67
CA GLU A 455 -3.91 -3.37 0.36
C GLU A 455 -4.45 -2.72 -0.93
N TYR A 456 -4.41 -1.39 -1.04
CA TYR A 456 -4.90 -0.72 -2.24
C TYR A 456 -4.09 -1.03 -3.50
N LYS A 457 -2.77 -1.25 -3.37
CA LYS A 457 -1.96 -1.71 -4.50
C LYS A 457 -2.48 -3.06 -5.00
N SER A 458 -2.65 -4.05 -4.13
CA SER A 458 -3.17 -5.36 -4.52
C SER A 458 -4.59 -5.29 -5.07
N ILE A 459 -5.49 -4.53 -4.44
CA ILE A 459 -6.87 -4.33 -4.93
C ILE A 459 -6.86 -3.78 -6.36
N LYS A 460 -6.04 -2.76 -6.64
CA LYS A 460 -6.03 -2.11 -7.97
C LYS A 460 -5.30 -2.91 -9.05
N HIS A 461 -4.22 -3.60 -8.70
CA HIS A 461 -3.36 -4.27 -9.67
C HIS A 461 -3.78 -5.71 -9.95
N ASP A 462 -4.22 -6.46 -8.93
CA ASP A 462 -4.50 -7.89 -9.05
C ASP A 462 -5.99 -8.22 -9.16
N PHE A 463 -6.85 -7.43 -8.51
CA PHE A 463 -8.27 -7.77 -8.35
C PHE A 463 -9.24 -6.88 -9.15
N LEU A 464 -8.91 -5.61 -9.37
CA LEU A 464 -9.82 -4.64 -9.99
C LEU A 464 -9.87 -4.79 -11.52
N ALA A 465 -11.02 -5.23 -12.03
CA ALA A 465 -11.27 -5.28 -13.47
C ALA A 465 -11.25 -3.88 -14.12
N LYS A 466 -10.81 -3.81 -15.38
CA LYS A 466 -10.87 -2.54 -16.14
C LYS A 466 -12.29 -2.29 -16.64
N THR A 467 -12.69 -1.03 -16.72
CA THR A 467 -13.98 -0.65 -17.30
C THR A 467 -13.94 0.74 -17.93
N SER A 468 -14.60 0.87 -19.08
CA SER A 468 -14.87 2.15 -19.74
C SER A 468 -16.22 2.74 -19.31
N SER A 469 -17.02 2.02 -18.51
CA SER A 469 -18.31 2.48 -18.04
C SER A 469 -18.15 3.76 -17.21
N LYS A 470 -19.00 4.76 -17.48
CA LYS A 470 -19.12 5.99 -16.69
C LYS A 470 -20.15 5.85 -15.56
N ASP A 471 -20.96 4.79 -15.59
CA ASP A 471 -22.00 4.53 -14.60
C ASP A 471 -21.38 4.21 -13.23
N TYR A 472 -21.72 5.01 -12.21
CA TYR A 472 -21.24 4.86 -10.85
C TYR A 472 -21.52 3.47 -10.26
N ARG A 473 -22.68 2.86 -10.56
CA ARG A 473 -23.03 1.53 -10.05
C ARG A 473 -22.05 0.46 -10.49
N VAL A 474 -21.60 0.57 -11.75
CA VAL A 474 -20.55 -0.32 -12.28
C VAL A 474 -19.22 -0.09 -11.58
N ARG A 475 -18.86 1.16 -11.33
CA ARG A 475 -17.59 1.52 -10.67
C ARG A 475 -17.56 1.05 -9.21
N LEU A 476 -18.65 1.25 -8.49
CA LEU A 476 -18.81 0.77 -7.12
C LEU A 476 -18.77 -0.75 -7.07
N PHE A 477 -19.54 -1.46 -7.91
CA PHE A 477 -19.52 -2.92 -7.97
C PHE A 477 -18.11 -3.47 -8.20
N TYR A 478 -17.38 -2.92 -9.18
CA TYR A 478 -16.04 -3.38 -9.51
C TYR A 478 -15.08 -3.21 -8.33
N PHE A 479 -15.20 -2.09 -7.62
CA PHE A 479 -14.37 -1.82 -6.46
C PHE A 479 -14.73 -2.72 -5.26
N VAL A 480 -16.01 -2.79 -4.87
CA VAL A 480 -16.48 -3.64 -3.76
C VAL A 480 -16.15 -5.11 -4.01
N PHE A 481 -16.33 -5.59 -5.25
CA PHE A 481 -15.99 -6.96 -5.61
C PHE A 481 -14.48 -7.21 -5.57
N ALA A 482 -13.65 -6.24 -5.98
CA ALA A 482 -12.20 -6.35 -5.85
C ALA A 482 -11.75 -6.39 -4.37
N VAL A 483 -12.40 -5.63 -3.49
CA VAL A 483 -12.19 -5.70 -2.04
C VAL A 483 -12.60 -7.08 -1.49
N LEU A 484 -13.70 -7.66 -1.98
CA LEU A 484 -14.10 -9.01 -1.60
C LEU A 484 -13.06 -10.06 -2.01
N LEU A 485 -12.50 -9.97 -3.22
CA LEU A 485 -11.41 -10.85 -3.66
C LEU A 485 -10.14 -10.68 -2.81
N TYR A 486 -9.82 -9.46 -2.40
CA TYR A 486 -8.75 -9.22 -1.43
C TYR A 486 -9.02 -9.94 -0.11
N ASN A 487 -10.23 -9.84 0.45
CA ASN A 487 -10.59 -10.56 1.68
C ASN A 487 -10.52 -12.09 1.50
N ILE A 488 -10.91 -12.64 0.35
CA ILE A 488 -10.73 -14.06 0.03
C ILE A 488 -9.24 -14.42 0.05
N TRP A 489 -8.38 -13.63 -0.60
CA TRP A 489 -6.94 -13.86 -0.61
C TRP A 489 -6.35 -13.88 0.81
N ARG A 490 -6.74 -12.92 1.65
CA ARG A 490 -6.28 -12.86 3.04
C ARG A 490 -6.80 -14.03 3.88
N LEU A 491 -8.04 -14.46 3.65
CA LEU A 491 -8.60 -15.64 4.30
C LEU A 491 -7.90 -16.93 3.86
N THR A 492 -7.65 -17.13 2.57
CA THR A 492 -6.91 -18.29 2.06
C THR A 492 -5.54 -18.41 2.73
N ASN A 493 -4.79 -17.32 2.76
CA ASN A 493 -3.47 -17.30 3.40
C ASN A 493 -3.54 -17.61 4.89
N PHE A 494 -4.56 -17.12 5.58
CA PHE A 494 -4.79 -17.47 6.97
C PHE A 494 -5.10 -18.96 7.14
N LEU A 495 -6.05 -19.50 6.38
CA LEU A 495 -6.48 -20.89 6.49
C LEU A 495 -5.36 -21.89 6.15
N LEU A 496 -4.44 -21.54 5.25
CA LEU A 496 -3.25 -22.36 4.99
C LEU A 496 -2.36 -22.45 6.24
N LYS A 497 -2.18 -21.34 6.95
CA LYS A 497 -1.32 -21.29 8.16
C LYS A 497 -2.00 -21.85 9.41
N VAL A 498 -3.33 -21.89 9.45
CA VAL A 498 -4.09 -22.47 10.56
C VAL A 498 -3.88 -23.99 10.55
N GLY A 499 -3.03 -24.47 11.43
CA GLY A 499 -2.67 -25.88 11.53
C GLY A 499 -1.16 -26.12 11.65
N VAL A 500 -0.35 -25.11 11.34
CA VAL A 500 1.10 -25.14 11.52
C VAL A 500 1.44 -24.71 12.96
N ASP A 501 2.24 -25.49 13.68
CA ASP A 501 2.65 -25.20 15.04
C ASP A 501 3.65 -24.01 15.06
N GLY A 502 3.22 -22.81 15.49
CA GLY A 502 4.09 -21.63 15.59
C GLY A 502 3.35 -20.32 15.96
N GLU A 503 4.10 -19.22 16.17
CA GLU A 503 3.49 -17.88 16.19
C GLU A 503 2.99 -17.54 14.78
N MET A 504 1.70 -17.25 14.66
CA MET A 504 1.07 -16.97 13.37
C MET A 504 1.53 -15.63 12.78
N ASP A 505 2.42 -15.69 11.79
CA ASP A 505 2.72 -14.58 10.92
C ASP A 505 1.67 -14.45 9.80
N TYR A 506 1.33 -13.21 9.43
CA TYR A 506 0.34 -12.91 8.40
C TYR A 506 0.95 -12.55 7.03
N ALA A 507 2.24 -12.78 6.80
CA ALA A 507 2.77 -12.71 5.44
C ALA A 507 2.02 -13.70 4.54
N PRO A 508 1.65 -13.33 3.32
CA PRO A 508 0.92 -14.22 2.44
C PRO A 508 1.81 -15.38 1.96
N VAL A 509 1.33 -16.61 2.07
CA VAL A 509 1.87 -17.82 1.45
C VAL A 509 1.71 -17.76 -0.07
N LEU A 510 0.55 -17.32 -0.53
CA LEU A 510 0.21 -17.14 -1.94
C LEU A 510 0.22 -15.67 -2.29
N THR A 511 0.80 -15.30 -3.43
CA THR A 511 0.64 -13.95 -3.96
C THR A 511 -0.82 -13.66 -4.32
N ALA A 512 -1.18 -12.37 -4.42
CA ALA A 512 -2.52 -11.96 -4.83
C ALA A 512 -2.85 -12.47 -6.25
N GLY A 513 -1.85 -12.46 -7.15
CA GLY A 513 -1.94 -13.02 -8.51
C GLY A 513 -2.24 -14.51 -8.53
N GLU A 514 -1.49 -15.33 -7.80
CA GLU A 514 -1.73 -16.78 -7.72
C GLU A 514 -3.11 -17.09 -7.14
N CYS A 515 -3.52 -16.37 -6.09
CA CYS A 515 -4.84 -16.57 -5.50
C CYS A 515 -5.96 -16.22 -6.48
N VAL A 516 -5.88 -15.07 -7.18
CA VAL A 516 -6.94 -14.70 -8.14
C VAL A 516 -6.97 -15.66 -9.33
N GLU A 517 -5.81 -16.19 -9.73
CA GLU A 517 -5.71 -17.24 -10.73
C GLU A 517 -6.45 -18.49 -10.27
N ILE A 518 -6.20 -18.98 -9.05
CA ILE A 518 -6.89 -20.16 -8.50
C ILE A 518 -8.40 -19.90 -8.34
N VAL A 519 -8.81 -18.72 -7.86
CA VAL A 519 -10.24 -18.37 -7.73
C VAL A 519 -10.93 -18.39 -9.10
N ALA A 520 -10.27 -17.89 -10.15
CA ALA A 520 -10.77 -17.93 -11.52
C ALA A 520 -10.64 -19.33 -12.17
N SER A 521 -9.61 -20.08 -11.81
CA SER A 521 -9.20 -21.35 -12.44
C SER A 521 -9.70 -22.59 -11.73
N ALA A 522 -10.32 -22.49 -10.55
CA ALA A 522 -10.86 -23.62 -9.77
C ALA A 522 -11.95 -24.45 -10.46
N LEU A 523 -12.16 -24.24 -11.76
CA LEU A 523 -13.05 -24.94 -12.67
C LEU A 523 -12.51 -24.98 -14.13
N ILE A 524 -11.24 -24.59 -14.39
CA ILE A 524 -10.55 -24.80 -15.69
C ILE A 524 -9.87 -26.16 -15.55
N PRO A 525 -10.26 -27.19 -16.33
CA PRO A 525 -9.45 -28.41 -16.41
C PRO A 525 -8.03 -28.03 -16.84
N PRO A 526 -6.97 -28.54 -16.21
CA PRO A 526 -5.62 -28.37 -16.75
C PRO A 526 -5.58 -28.97 -18.15
N ASP A 527 -5.01 -28.23 -19.11
CA ASP A 527 -4.80 -28.70 -20.49
C ASP A 527 -3.92 -29.96 -20.54
#